data_AF-G6E8Q7-F1
#
_entry.id   AF-G6E8Q7-F1
#
_cell.length_a   1.000
_cell.length_b   1.000
_cell.length_c   1.000
_cell.angle_alpha   90.00
_cell.angle_beta   90.00
_cell.angle_gamma   90.00
#
_symmetry.space_group_name_H-M   'P 1'
#
loop_
_entity.id
_entity.type
_entity.pdbx_description
1 polymer ?
#
loop_
_entity_poly.entity_id
_entity_poly.type
_entity_poly.pdbx_seq_one_letter_code
_entity_poly.pdbx_strand_id
1 'polypeptide(L)' 'MSETKPSFFIVWNPEGTRPPTHRHPTDWQAKAEASRLALENPLQEFFVMEARLVARVRQPVEIEEFEPADEVPF' A
#
# COMPACT_ATOMS: atom_id res chain seq x y z
N MET A 1 -2.52 -10.44 21.31
CA MET A 1 -1.21 -9.83 21.00
C MET A 1 -1.32 -9.22 19.62
N SER A 2 -1.08 -7.92 19.49
CA SER A 2 -1.16 -7.23 18.19
C SER A 2 0.01 -7.72 17.32
N GLU A 3 -0.30 -8.38 16.21
CA GLU A 3 0.72 -8.86 15.27
C GLU A 3 1.27 -7.64 14.50
N THR A 4 2.33 -7.02 15.02
CA THR A 4 2.98 -5.88 14.36
C THR A 4 3.72 -6.38 13.14
N LYS A 5 3.29 -5.96 11.94
CA LYS A 5 4.01 -6.27 10.70
C LYS A 5 5.35 -5.53 10.68
N PRO A 6 6.43 -6.16 10.17
CA PRO A 6 7.69 -5.48 10.00
C PRO A 6 7.52 -4.28 9.04
N SER A 7 8.11 -3.15 9.43
CA SER A 7 8.24 -1.98 8.56
C SER A 7 9.05 -2.33 7.31
N PHE A 8 8.87 -1.57 6.24
CA PHE A 8 9.63 -1.72 5.01
C PHE A 8 9.83 -0.36 4.36
N PHE A 9 10.80 -0.30 3.46
CA PHE A 9 11.16 0.90 2.73
C PHE A 9 10.80 0.76 1.25
N ILE A 10 10.45 1.86 0.61
CA ILE A 10 10.30 1.98 -0.84
C ILE A 10 11.14 3.15 -1.33
N VAL A 11 11.60 3.08 -2.58
CA VAL A 11 12.19 4.22 -3.27
C VAL A 11 11.14 4.84 -4.17
N TRP A 12 10.77 6.09 -3.90
CA TRP A 12 9.77 6.84 -4.65
C TRP A 12 10.44 7.93 -5.48
N ASN A 13 9.99 8.08 -6.72
CA ASN A 13 10.42 9.12 -7.64
C ASN A 13 9.17 9.93 -8.03
N PRO A 14 9.11 11.25 -7.77
CA PRO A 14 7.96 12.08 -8.08
C PRO A 14 7.80 12.34 -9.59
N GLU A 15 8.88 12.31 -10.37
CA GLU A 15 8.85 12.37 -11.84
C GLU A 15 8.46 11.02 -12.49
N GLY A 16 8.46 9.93 -11.70
CA GLY A 16 8.16 8.59 -12.15
C GLY A 16 6.69 8.40 -12.56
N THR A 17 6.46 7.78 -13.72
CA THR A 17 5.10 7.46 -14.20
C THR A 17 4.50 6.21 -13.56
N ARG A 18 5.29 5.45 -12.78
CA ARG A 18 4.88 4.19 -12.17
C ARG A 18 5.13 4.20 -10.67
N PRO A 19 4.22 3.60 -9.87
CA PRO A 19 4.43 3.47 -8.44
C PRO A 19 5.60 2.52 -8.13
N PRO A 20 6.27 2.68 -6.98
CA PRO A 20 7.35 1.78 -6.55
C PRO A 20 6.84 0.34 -6.39
N THR A 21 7.52 -0.62 -7.01
CA THR A 21 7.12 -2.04 -7.00
C THR A 21 7.95 -2.88 -6.04
N HIS A 22 9.11 -2.40 -5.62
CA HIS A 22 10.03 -3.14 -4.75
C HIS A 22 9.99 -2.62 -3.31
N ARG A 23 9.97 -3.57 -2.35
CA ARG A 23 10.06 -3.28 -0.91
C ARG A 23 11.42 -3.72 -0.39
N HIS A 24 12.14 -2.80 0.22
CA HIS A 24 13.41 -3.08 0.87
C HIS A 24 13.18 -3.37 2.37
N PRO A 25 13.73 -4.46 2.91
CA PRO A 25 13.64 -4.78 4.34
C PRO A 25 14.47 -3.83 5.22
N THR A 26 15.46 -3.12 4.68
CA THR A 26 16.34 -2.24 5.46
C THR A 26 16.53 -0.88 4.79
N ASP A 27 16.75 0.15 5.60
CA ASP A 27 17.05 1.52 5.15
C ASP A 27 18.30 1.57 4.27
N TRP A 28 19.34 0.81 4.62
CA TRP A 28 20.58 0.74 3.84
C TRP A 28 20.35 0.22 2.41
N GLN A 29 19.55 -0.84 2.25
CA GLN A 29 19.23 -1.37 0.91
C GLN A 29 18.43 -0.36 0.09
N ALA A 30 17.48 0.35 0.70
CA ALA A 30 16.71 1.38 0.02
C ALA A 30 17.56 2.58 -0.40
N LYS A 31 18.52 3.01 0.44
CA LYS A 31 19.47 4.10 0.11
C LYS A 31 20.42 3.72 -1.03
N ALA A 32 20.89 2.47 -1.04
CA ALA A 32 21.72 1.96 -2.13
C ALA A 32 20.95 1.97 -3.45
N GLU A 33 19.68 1.54 -3.44
CA GLU A 33 18.82 1.55 -4.62
C GLU A 33 18.49 2.98 -5.08
N ALA A 34 18.14 3.88 -4.17
CA ALA A 34 17.91 5.29 -4.50
C ALA A 34 19.13 5.93 -5.16
N SER A 35 20.33 5.62 -4.65
CA SER A 35 21.60 6.10 -5.21
C SER A 35 21.85 5.52 -6.61
N ARG A 36 21.61 4.22 -6.81
CA ARG A 36 21.71 3.55 -8.12
C ARG A 36 20.78 4.21 -9.14
N LEU A 37 19.52 4.43 -8.76
CA LEU A 37 18.51 5.02 -9.64
C LEU A 37 18.80 6.48 -10.00
N ALA A 38 19.32 7.27 -9.04
CA ALA A 38 19.73 8.66 -9.28
C ALA A 38 20.91 8.76 -10.25
N LEU A 39 21.86 7.81 -10.20
CA LEU A 39 22.96 7.72 -11.16
C LEU A 39 22.46 7.37 -12.58
N GLU A 40 21.46 6.51 -12.69
CA GLU A 40 20.88 6.09 -13.97
C GLU A 40 19.95 7.15 -14.58
N ASN A 41 19.36 8.02 -13.76
CA ASN A 41 18.42 9.04 -14.18
C ASN A 41 18.87 10.42 -13.67
N PRO A 42 19.89 11.03 -14.30
CA PRO A 42 20.36 12.35 -13.91
C PRO A 42 19.22 13.37 -13.92
N LEU A 43 19.25 14.31 -12.97
CA LEU A 43 18.26 15.38 -12.76
C LEU A 43 16.90 14.96 -12.18
N GLN A 44 16.68 13.67 -11.91
CA GLN A 44 15.48 13.21 -11.19
C GLN A 44 15.77 13.02 -9.71
N GLU A 45 14.72 13.10 -8.89
CA GLU A 45 14.82 12.92 -7.45
C GLU A 45 14.32 11.55 -7.02
N PHE A 46 14.99 10.95 -6.03
CA PHE A 46 14.61 9.65 -5.47
C PHE A 46 14.58 9.73 -3.94
N PHE A 47 13.42 9.46 -3.37
CA PHE A 47 13.13 9.54 -1.95
C PHE A 47 13.02 8.15 -1.34
N VAL A 48 13.70 7.93 -0.23
CA VAL A 48 13.52 6.72 0.59
C VAL A 48 12.38 6.96 1.56
N MET A 49 11.32 6.14 1.49
CA MET A 49 10.13 6.26 2.33
C MET A 49 9.94 5.01 3.17
N GLU A 50 9.65 5.17 4.46
CA GLU A 50 9.39 4.08 5.40
C GLU A 50 7.88 3.93 5.67
N ALA A 51 7.37 2.70 5.63
CA ALA A 51 5.99 2.39 5.97
C ALA A 51 5.74 2.51 7.49
N ARG A 52 5.08 3.58 7.92
CA ARG A 52 4.76 3.82 9.34
C ARG A 52 3.41 3.26 9.81
N LEU A 53 2.43 3.17 8.91
CA LEU A 53 1.07 2.75 9.23
C LEU A 53 0.41 2.11 7.99
N VAL A 54 -0.51 1.17 8.22
CA VAL A 54 -1.46 0.72 7.20
C VAL A 54 -2.88 0.83 7.77
N ALA A 55 -3.73 1.59 7.10
CA ALA A 55 -5.16 1.67 7.42
C ALA A 55 -5.95 0.82 6.42
N ARG A 56 -6.87 -0.02 6.91
CA ARG A 56 -7.78 -0.84 6.09
C ARG A 56 -9.14 -0.87 6.77
N VAL A 57 -10.20 -0.63 6.00
CA VAL A 57 -11.57 -0.90 6.46
C VAL A 57 -11.90 -2.36 6.08
N ARG A 58 -12.29 -3.16 7.07
CA ARG A 58 -12.86 -4.51 6.85
C ARG A 58 -14.33 -4.46 7.27
N GLN A 59 -15.19 -3.99 6.39
CA GLN A 59 -16.64 -4.15 6.50
C GLN A 59 -17.07 -5.07 5.35
N PRO A 60 -17.70 -6.23 5.60
CA PRO A 60 -18.77 -6.66 4.73
C PRO A 60 -20.05 -5.92 5.14
N VAL A 61 -20.78 -5.35 4.18
CA VAL A 61 -22.22 -5.20 4.37
C VAL A 61 -22.81 -6.50 3.82
N GLU A 62 -23.26 -7.35 4.72
CA GLU A 62 -24.06 -8.52 4.37
C GLU A 62 -25.52 -8.05 4.40
N ILE A 63 -26.17 -8.06 3.23
CA ILE A 63 -27.58 -7.72 3.08
C ILE A 63 -28.28 -9.01 2.65
N GLU A 64 -29.18 -9.50 3.49
CA GLU A 64 -30.08 -10.61 3.19
C GLU A 64 -31.49 -10.03 3.14
N GLU A 65 -32.07 -9.94 1.94
CA GLU A 65 -33.45 -9.52 1.72
C GLU A 65 -34.34 -10.77 1.74
N PHE A 66 -35.29 -10.82 2.68
CA PHE A 66 -36.36 -11.82 2.65
C PHE A 66 -37.48 -11.29 1.76
N GLU A 67 -38.02 -12.14 0.87
CA GLU A 67 -39.27 -11.81 0.19
C GLU A 67 -40.35 -11.61 1.25
N PRO A 68 -41.13 -10.50 1.20
CA PRO A 68 -42.32 -10.42 2.02
C PRO A 68 -43.18 -11.63 1.66
N ALA A 69 -43.48 -12.46 2.66
CA ALA A 69 -44.55 -13.43 2.49
C ALA A 69 -45.79 -12.61 2.20
N ASP A 70 -46.20 -12.59 0.92
CA ASP A 70 -47.45 -12.01 0.49
C ASP A 70 -48.51 -12.42 1.50
N GLU A 71 -49.14 -11.41 2.11
CA GLU A 71 -50.37 -11.59 2.87
C GLU A 71 -51.31 -12.34 1.93
N VAL A 72 -51.45 -13.66 2.14
CA VAL A 72 -52.45 -14.43 1.41
C VAL A 72 -53.80 -13.82 1.78
N PRO A 73 -54.55 -13.27 0.81
CA PRO A 73 -55.77 -12.52 1.10
C PRO A 73 -56.88 -13.42 1.65
N PHE A 74 -57.43 -12.99 2.79
CA PHE A 74 -58.72 -13.34 3.44
C PHE A 74 -59.15 -14.81 3.53
#